data_AF-A0A218W5T6-F1
#
_entry.id   AF-A0A218W5T6-F1
#
_cell.length_a   1.000
_cell.length_b   1.000
_cell.length_c   1.000
_cell.angle_alpha   90.00
_cell.angle_beta   90.00
_cell.angle_gamma   90.00
#
_symmetry.space_group_name_H-M   'P 1'
#
loop_
_entity.id
_entity.type
_entity.pdbx_description
1 polymer ?
#
loop_
_entity_poly.entity_id
_entity_poly.type
_entity_poly.pdbx_seq_one_letter_code
_entity_poly.pdbx_strand_id
1 'polypeptide(L)'
;MDVEFGAGGSYYYQDSIVIVMKGLEIELAKILTVFTAIDFSRNFFEGEIPESIGDLRALKGLNLSHNNLTGDIPSSIGNLTNLEWLDLSLNELSGEIPRRLADLTSLTTLNLSNNLLMGLIPQGSQIDTFEHSFDGNPGLCGHPLPNACGTDTVEQSPSKLTFPEEAAVHWIEWRAVLMGYGCGLALGISAGYIMLDTGRTRWLVRMIEKNIHRMTNKKKRNTAPRNQAWYLFVAELHKYTVQ
;
A
#
# COMPACT_ATOMS: atom_id res chain seq x y z
N MET A 1 -16.45 31.28 -11.85
CA MET A 1 -15.25 30.75 -11.17
C MET A 1 -14.27 31.89 -11.14
N ASP A 2 -14.24 32.62 -10.03
CA ASP A 2 -13.42 33.82 -9.89
C ASP A 2 -12.24 33.50 -8.98
N VAL A 3 -11.02 33.75 -9.50
CA VAL A 3 -9.77 33.53 -8.78
C VAL A 3 -9.33 34.88 -8.21
N GLU A 4 -9.32 35.01 -6.89
CA GLU A 4 -8.86 36.22 -6.20
C GLU A 4 -7.41 36.09 -5.73
N PHE A 5 -6.66 37.19 -5.82
CA PHE A 5 -5.26 37.26 -5.42
C PHE A 5 -5.12 37.61 -3.94
N GLY A 6 -4.65 36.65 -3.13
CA GLY A 6 -4.21 36.92 -1.77
C GLY A 6 -2.85 37.63 -1.74
N ALA A 7 -2.70 38.64 -0.88
CA ALA A 7 -1.42 39.29 -0.59
C ALA A 7 -0.43 38.27 -0.01
N GLY A 8 0.31 37.58 -0.87
CA GLY A 8 1.16 36.44 -0.50
C GLY A 8 1.35 35.38 -1.59
N GLY A 9 0.71 35.50 -2.76
CA GLY A 9 0.94 34.60 -3.90
C GLY A 9 0.29 33.23 -3.77
N SER A 10 -0.57 33.02 -2.77
CA SER A 10 -1.42 31.82 -2.66
C SER A 10 -2.72 32.01 -3.43
N TYR A 11 -3.02 31.04 -4.30
CA TYR A 11 -4.24 30.99 -5.09
C TYR A 11 -5.36 30.37 -4.24
N TYR A 12 -6.54 31.00 -4.24
CA TYR A 12 -7.74 30.46 -3.60
C TYR A 12 -8.90 30.58 -4.58
N TYR A 13 -9.77 29.56 -4.59
CA TYR A 13 -11.09 29.69 -5.18
C TYR A 13 -12.03 30.29 -4.13
N GLN A 14 -12.90 31.21 -4.54
CA GLN A 14 -13.95 31.81 -3.70
C GLN A 14 -15.15 30.87 -3.48
N ASP A 15 -14.94 29.56 -3.56
CA ASP A 15 -16.00 28.56 -3.45
C ASP A 15 -15.93 27.87 -2.09
N SER A 16 -17.11 27.54 -1.54
CA SER A 16 -17.22 26.75 -0.31
C SER A 16 -17.76 25.36 -0.62
N ILE A 17 -17.12 24.33 -0.07
CA ILE A 17 -17.61 22.95 -0.17
C ILE A 17 -17.95 22.43 1.21
N VAL A 18 -19.13 21.83 1.36
CA VAL A 18 -19.52 21.09 2.55
C VAL A 18 -19.14 19.63 2.33
N ILE A 19 -18.18 19.15 3.12
CA ILE A 19 -17.76 17.75 3.12
C ILE A 19 -18.43 17.06 4.30
N VAL A 20 -19.18 15.98 4.04
CA VAL A 20 -19.77 15.15 5.10
C VAL A 20 -18.93 13.90 5.29
N MET A 21 -18.19 13.82 6.40
CA MET A 21 -17.40 12.64 6.76
C MET A 21 -18.00 11.97 7.98
N LYS A 22 -18.54 10.75 7.83
CA LYS A 22 -19.13 9.96 8.94
C LYS A 22 -20.20 10.75 9.73
N GLY A 23 -21.00 11.56 9.03
CA GLY A 23 -22.02 12.42 9.62
C GLY A 23 -21.51 13.74 10.21
N LEU A 24 -20.21 14.03 10.10
CA LEU A 24 -19.65 15.34 10.42
C LEU A 24 -19.61 16.20 9.16
N GLU A 25 -20.39 17.28 9.16
CA GLU A 25 -20.34 18.29 8.10
C GLU A 25 -19.20 19.27 8.37
N ILE A 26 -18.31 19.43 7.41
CA ILE A 26 -17.20 20.38 7.45
C ILE A 26 -17.36 21.31 6.26
N GLU A 27 -17.58 22.60 6.52
CA GLU A 27 -17.59 23.62 5.48
C GLU A 27 -16.18 24.17 5.25
N LEU A 28 -15.66 23.98 4.05
CA LEU A 28 -14.38 24.55 3.60
C LEU A 28 -14.65 25.85 2.87
N ALA A 29 -14.74 26.97 3.61
CA ALA A 29 -15.12 28.28 3.07
C ALA A 29 -14.10 28.93 2.11
N LYS A 30 -12.91 28.35 1.95
CA LYS A 30 -11.86 28.78 0.99
C LYS A 30 -11.06 27.55 0.59
N ILE A 31 -11.34 27.00 -0.57
CA ILE A 31 -10.57 25.88 -1.09
C ILE A 31 -9.20 26.42 -1.52
N LEU A 32 -8.21 26.24 -0.64
CA LEU A 32 -6.80 26.35 -0.99
C LEU A 32 -6.55 25.52 -2.25
N THR A 33 -5.74 26.03 -3.20
CA THR A 33 -5.16 25.21 -4.28
C THR A 33 -4.28 24.05 -3.81
N VAL A 34 -4.33 23.72 -2.51
CA VAL A 34 -3.58 22.65 -1.84
C VAL A 34 -4.39 21.36 -1.77
N PHE A 35 -5.74 21.40 -1.88
CA PHE A 35 -6.57 20.18 -1.96
C PHE A 35 -6.55 19.59 -3.37
N THR A 36 -5.37 19.16 -3.80
CA THR A 36 -5.13 18.48 -5.07
C THR A 36 -4.97 16.98 -4.88
N ALA A 37 -5.19 16.45 -3.68
CA ALA A 37 -5.06 15.05 -3.37
C ALA A 37 -6.30 14.55 -2.65
N ILE A 38 -6.85 13.43 -3.12
CA ILE A 38 -7.95 12.70 -2.49
C ILE A 38 -7.43 11.32 -2.13
N ASP A 39 -7.50 10.97 -0.85
CA ASP A 39 -7.21 9.63 -0.35
C ASP A 39 -8.42 9.09 0.40
N PHE A 40 -9.09 8.14 -0.23
CA PHE A 40 -10.21 7.38 0.29
C PHE A 40 -9.88 5.90 0.42
N SER A 41 -8.58 5.56 0.44
CA SER A 41 -8.15 4.17 0.53
C SER A 41 -8.54 3.51 1.85
N ARG A 42 -8.62 2.17 1.84
CA ARG A 42 -8.88 1.33 3.03
C ARG A 42 -10.22 1.63 3.69
N ASN A 43 -11.26 1.71 2.88
CA ASN A 43 -12.64 1.79 3.34
C ASN A 43 -13.45 0.61 2.76
N PHE A 44 -14.76 0.66 2.93
CA PHE A 44 -15.71 -0.30 2.37
C PHE A 44 -16.62 0.39 1.36
N PHE A 45 -16.07 1.30 0.54
CA PHE A 45 -16.87 1.95 -0.50
C PHE A 45 -17.27 0.93 -1.57
N GLU A 46 -18.55 0.94 -1.92
CA GLU A 46 -19.17 0.05 -2.90
C GLU A 46 -19.72 0.87 -4.07
N GLY A 47 -20.09 0.19 -5.16
CA GLY A 47 -20.62 0.83 -6.37
C GLY A 47 -19.53 1.30 -7.32
N GLU A 48 -19.90 2.14 -8.27
CA GLU A 48 -19.04 2.57 -9.38
C GLU A 48 -18.31 3.88 -9.07
N ILE A 49 -17.17 4.09 -9.74
CA ILE A 49 -16.49 5.40 -9.73
C ILE A 49 -17.31 6.35 -10.63
N PRO A 50 -17.84 7.46 -10.10
CA PRO A 50 -18.70 8.34 -10.89
C PRO A 50 -17.90 9.10 -11.95
N GLU A 51 -18.51 9.31 -13.13
CA GLU A 51 -17.93 10.10 -14.22
C GLU A 51 -17.57 11.53 -13.81
N SER A 52 -18.22 12.09 -12.79
CA SER A 52 -17.92 13.42 -12.23
C SER A 52 -16.52 13.52 -11.61
N ILE A 53 -15.81 12.39 -11.38
CA ILE A 53 -14.42 12.43 -10.92
C ILE A 53 -13.53 13.21 -11.90
N GLY A 54 -13.83 13.18 -13.21
CA GLY A 54 -13.10 13.90 -14.24
C GLY A 54 -13.27 15.43 -14.23
N ASP A 55 -14.19 15.96 -13.44
CA ASP A 55 -14.37 17.41 -13.28
C ASP A 55 -13.31 18.05 -12.36
N LEU A 56 -12.59 17.22 -11.59
CA LEU A 56 -11.57 17.64 -10.63
C LEU A 56 -10.23 17.97 -11.31
N ARG A 57 -10.22 18.88 -12.29
CA ARG A 57 -9.04 19.16 -13.16
C ARG A 57 -7.77 19.63 -12.43
N ALA A 58 -7.90 20.12 -11.20
CA ALA A 58 -6.78 20.53 -10.37
C ALA A 58 -6.15 19.35 -9.58
N LEU A 59 -6.75 18.16 -9.65
CA LEU A 59 -6.32 16.99 -8.89
C LEU A 59 -4.95 16.49 -9.41
N LYS A 60 -4.03 16.33 -8.47
CA LYS A 60 -2.70 15.74 -8.61
C LYS A 60 -2.64 14.32 -8.10
N GLY A 61 -3.54 13.94 -7.20
CA GLY A 61 -3.50 12.65 -6.53
C GLY A 61 -4.86 12.06 -6.26
N LEU A 62 -5.06 10.81 -6.66
CA LEU A 62 -6.28 10.05 -6.37
C LEU A 62 -5.92 8.65 -5.88
N ASN A 63 -6.30 8.34 -4.65
CA ASN A 63 -6.15 7.01 -4.06
C ASN A 63 -7.52 6.49 -3.60
N LEU A 64 -8.01 5.48 -4.29
CA LEU A 64 -9.24 4.75 -3.99
C LEU A 64 -8.96 3.28 -3.64
N SER A 65 -7.70 2.91 -3.37
CA SER A 65 -7.31 1.52 -3.20
C SER A 65 -7.88 0.87 -1.94
N HIS A 66 -7.93 -0.47 -1.91
CA HIS A 66 -8.49 -1.22 -0.78
C HIS A 66 -9.94 -0.79 -0.47
N ASN A 67 -10.82 -0.90 -1.45
CA ASN A 67 -12.27 -0.71 -1.30
C ASN A 67 -13.00 -1.87 -2.00
N ASN A 68 -14.32 -1.77 -2.10
CA ASN A 68 -15.19 -2.73 -2.78
C ASN A 68 -15.83 -2.09 -4.04
N LEU A 69 -15.10 -1.19 -4.71
CA LEU A 69 -15.58 -0.49 -5.90
C LEU A 69 -15.68 -1.47 -7.08
N THR A 70 -16.74 -1.31 -7.87
CA THR A 70 -17.14 -2.19 -8.98
C THR A 70 -17.33 -1.40 -10.26
N GLY A 71 -17.61 -2.08 -11.37
CA GLY A 71 -17.86 -1.44 -12.66
C GLY A 71 -16.56 -0.97 -13.34
N ASP A 72 -16.74 -0.21 -14.42
CA ASP A 72 -15.63 0.19 -15.29
C ASP A 72 -14.89 1.41 -14.72
N ILE A 73 -13.62 1.55 -15.10
CA ILE A 73 -12.89 2.80 -14.85
C ILE A 73 -13.48 3.88 -15.79
N PRO A 74 -14.03 4.99 -15.25
CA PRO A 74 -14.70 5.98 -16.09
C PRO A 74 -13.71 6.66 -17.03
N SER A 75 -14.14 6.86 -18.28
CA SER A 75 -13.28 7.46 -19.31
C SER A 75 -12.89 8.91 -18.98
N SER A 76 -13.69 9.58 -18.15
CA SER A 76 -13.42 10.94 -17.67
C SER A 76 -12.17 11.07 -16.81
N ILE A 77 -11.58 9.99 -16.29
CA ILE A 77 -10.28 10.05 -15.59
C ILE A 77 -9.19 10.65 -16.49
N GLY A 78 -9.26 10.48 -17.81
CA GLY A 78 -8.33 11.12 -18.73
C GLY A 78 -8.44 12.65 -18.81
N ASN A 79 -9.49 13.25 -18.24
CA ASN A 79 -9.60 14.72 -18.13
C ASN A 79 -8.75 15.29 -16.99
N LEU A 80 -8.19 14.44 -16.11
CA LEU A 80 -7.36 14.84 -14.97
C LEU A 80 -5.92 15.10 -15.42
N THR A 81 -5.71 16.07 -16.30
CA THR A 81 -4.41 16.30 -16.96
C THR A 81 -3.26 16.67 -16.02
N ASN A 82 -3.56 17.07 -14.78
CA ASN A 82 -2.56 17.39 -13.75
C ASN A 82 -2.26 16.22 -12.79
N LEU A 83 -2.85 15.04 -13.03
CA LEU A 83 -2.73 13.89 -12.14
C LEU A 83 -1.29 13.33 -12.17
N GLU A 84 -0.68 13.24 -11.00
CA GLU A 84 0.69 12.78 -10.78
C GLU A 84 0.71 11.34 -10.23
N TRP A 85 -0.28 10.96 -9.42
CA TRP A 85 -0.43 9.60 -8.92
C TRP A 85 -1.89 9.13 -8.88
N LEU A 86 -2.10 7.89 -9.31
CA LEU A 86 -3.40 7.21 -9.33
C LEU A 86 -3.26 5.79 -8.76
N ASP A 87 -3.99 5.49 -7.69
CA ASP A 87 -4.08 4.16 -7.12
C ASP A 87 -5.55 3.70 -7.01
N LEU A 88 -5.89 2.71 -7.83
CA LEU A 88 -7.20 2.04 -7.86
C LEU A 88 -7.07 0.55 -7.47
N SER A 89 -5.92 0.14 -6.94
CA SER A 89 -5.64 -1.27 -6.67
C SER A 89 -6.52 -1.86 -5.57
N LEU A 90 -6.65 -3.19 -5.56
CA LEU A 90 -7.41 -3.90 -4.51
C LEU A 90 -8.86 -3.42 -4.42
N ASN A 91 -9.55 -3.51 -5.55
CA ASN A 91 -10.98 -3.28 -5.73
C ASN A 91 -11.58 -4.42 -6.58
N GLU A 92 -12.84 -4.30 -6.98
CA GLU A 92 -13.56 -5.22 -7.88
C GLU A 92 -13.85 -4.56 -9.24
N LEU A 93 -12.98 -3.63 -9.68
CA LEU A 93 -13.16 -2.90 -10.95
C LEU A 93 -13.05 -3.86 -12.15
N SER A 94 -13.92 -3.70 -13.13
CA SER A 94 -14.02 -4.55 -14.31
C SER A 94 -13.82 -3.75 -15.61
N GLY A 95 -14.00 -4.43 -16.75
CA GLY A 95 -13.94 -3.79 -18.06
C GLY A 95 -12.53 -3.48 -18.55
N GLU A 96 -12.45 -2.68 -19.61
CA GLU A 96 -11.19 -2.29 -20.23
C GLU A 96 -10.59 -1.04 -19.57
N ILE A 97 -9.26 -0.93 -19.58
CA ILE A 97 -8.57 0.29 -19.17
C ILE A 97 -8.84 1.36 -20.24
N PRO A 98 -9.42 2.52 -19.89
CA PRO A 98 -9.72 3.57 -20.86
C PRO A 98 -8.45 4.06 -21.55
N ARG A 99 -8.46 4.11 -22.90
CA ARG A 99 -7.31 4.65 -23.68
C ARG A 99 -6.92 6.06 -23.26
N ARG A 100 -7.91 6.85 -22.80
CA ARG A 100 -7.72 8.19 -22.24
C ARG A 100 -6.77 8.25 -21.05
N LEU A 101 -6.57 7.15 -20.33
CA LEU A 101 -5.57 7.07 -19.26
C LEU A 101 -4.13 7.21 -19.81
N ALA A 102 -3.88 6.75 -21.03
CA ALA A 102 -2.59 6.90 -21.70
C ALA A 102 -2.31 8.35 -22.15
N ASP A 103 -3.33 9.22 -22.20
CA ASP A 103 -3.18 10.64 -22.53
C ASP A 103 -2.63 11.45 -21.33
N LEU A 104 -2.59 10.88 -20.11
CA LEU A 104 -2.11 11.56 -18.91
C LEU A 104 -0.58 11.62 -18.86
N THR A 105 -0.01 12.73 -19.32
CA THR A 105 1.46 12.91 -19.41
C THR A 105 2.14 13.30 -18.10
N SER A 106 1.38 13.62 -17.05
CA SER A 106 1.92 14.00 -15.74
C SER A 106 2.02 12.82 -14.78
N LEU A 107 1.57 11.63 -15.19
CA LEU A 107 1.43 10.49 -14.30
C LEU A 107 2.80 9.86 -14.02
N THR A 108 3.16 9.82 -12.74
CA THR A 108 4.43 9.26 -12.25
C THR A 108 4.24 7.94 -11.51
N THR A 109 3.03 7.69 -11.02
CA THR A 109 2.67 6.46 -10.31
C THR A 109 1.26 6.05 -10.72
N LEU A 110 1.15 4.82 -11.19
CA LEU A 110 -0.13 4.17 -11.48
C LEU A 110 -0.17 2.86 -10.72
N ASN A 111 -1.29 2.50 -10.15
CA ASN A 111 -1.52 1.16 -9.62
C ASN A 111 -2.97 0.74 -9.86
N LEU A 112 -3.16 -0.25 -10.72
CA LEU A 112 -4.44 -0.88 -11.05
C LEU A 112 -4.47 -2.36 -10.63
N SER A 113 -3.48 -2.80 -9.85
CA SER A 113 -3.30 -4.21 -9.52
C SER A 113 -4.46 -4.76 -8.69
N ASN A 114 -4.67 -6.07 -8.77
CA ASN A 114 -5.67 -6.80 -8.00
C ASN A 114 -7.08 -6.24 -8.20
N ASN A 115 -7.55 -6.27 -9.44
CA ASN A 115 -8.91 -5.97 -9.87
C ASN A 115 -9.40 -7.09 -10.83
N LEU A 116 -10.53 -6.87 -11.50
CA LEU A 116 -11.13 -7.74 -12.51
C LEU A 116 -11.01 -7.14 -13.93
N LEU A 117 -9.99 -6.32 -14.16
CA LEU A 117 -9.79 -5.63 -15.45
C LEU A 117 -9.46 -6.63 -16.56
N MET A 118 -9.88 -6.30 -17.78
CA MET A 118 -9.72 -7.14 -18.96
C MET A 118 -9.33 -6.37 -20.22
N GLY A 119 -8.84 -7.08 -21.23
CA GLY A 119 -8.49 -6.51 -22.52
C GLY A 119 -7.04 -6.03 -22.63
N LEU A 120 -6.77 -5.26 -23.68
CA LEU A 120 -5.43 -4.79 -24.01
C LEU A 120 -5.06 -3.58 -23.14
N ILE A 121 -3.87 -3.63 -22.52
CA ILE A 121 -3.30 -2.46 -21.85
C ILE A 121 -3.03 -1.35 -22.88
N PRO A 122 -3.60 -0.13 -22.69
CA PRO A 122 -3.43 0.95 -23.64
C PRO A 122 -1.97 1.38 -23.71
N GLN A 123 -1.42 1.41 -24.93
CA GLN A 123 -0.03 1.78 -25.14
C GLN A 123 0.14 3.30 -25.01
N GLY A 124 1.15 3.71 -24.26
CA GLY A 124 1.46 5.12 -24.02
C GLY A 124 2.85 5.25 -23.41
N SER A 125 3.52 6.37 -23.68
CA SER A 125 4.93 6.58 -23.32
C SER A 125 5.23 6.41 -21.83
N GLN A 126 4.24 6.63 -20.95
CA GLN A 126 4.37 6.42 -19.50
C GLN A 126 3.76 5.10 -19.03
N ILE A 127 2.71 4.60 -19.69
CA ILE A 127 2.01 3.38 -19.29
C ILE A 127 2.93 2.16 -19.34
N ASP A 128 3.78 2.09 -20.36
CA ASP A 128 4.71 0.98 -20.56
C ASP A 128 5.79 0.91 -19.46
N THR A 129 5.99 1.98 -18.68
CA THR A 129 7.00 2.03 -17.61
C THR A 129 6.51 1.44 -16.28
N PHE A 130 5.22 1.11 -16.18
CA PHE A 130 4.57 0.65 -14.96
C PHE A 130 4.47 -0.88 -14.89
N GLU A 131 5.58 -1.56 -14.58
CA GLU A 131 5.67 -3.05 -14.66
C GLU A 131 4.69 -3.79 -13.72
N HIS A 132 4.60 -3.40 -12.44
CA HIS A 132 3.78 -4.10 -11.44
C HIS A 132 2.35 -3.57 -11.30
N SER A 133 2.03 -2.50 -12.01
CA SER A 133 0.78 -1.77 -11.83
C SER A 133 -0.44 -2.50 -12.37
N PHE A 134 -0.23 -3.57 -13.16
CA PHE A 134 -1.28 -4.35 -13.79
C PHE A 134 -1.41 -5.76 -13.21
N ASP A 135 -0.57 -6.13 -12.25
CA ASP A 135 -0.53 -7.46 -11.64
C ASP A 135 -1.87 -7.83 -10.99
N GLY A 136 -2.18 -9.13 -10.92
CA GLY A 136 -3.41 -9.59 -10.26
C GLY A 136 -4.71 -9.30 -11.02
N ASN A 137 -4.64 -8.92 -12.30
CA ASN A 137 -5.79 -8.82 -13.20
C ASN A 137 -5.74 -9.97 -14.24
N PRO A 138 -6.55 -11.03 -14.10
CA PRO A 138 -6.43 -12.22 -14.96
C PRO A 138 -6.86 -11.98 -16.42
N GLY A 139 -7.68 -10.95 -16.69
CA GLY A 139 -8.18 -10.64 -18.03
C GLY A 139 -7.29 -9.68 -18.83
N LEU A 140 -6.28 -9.07 -18.22
CA LEU A 140 -5.40 -8.12 -18.89
C LEU A 140 -4.34 -8.82 -19.72
N CYS A 141 -4.04 -8.24 -20.88
CA CYS A 141 -3.01 -8.70 -21.80
C CYS A 141 -2.35 -7.52 -22.55
N GLY A 142 -1.22 -7.79 -23.20
CA GLY A 142 -0.38 -6.77 -23.84
C GLY A 142 0.73 -6.23 -22.93
N HIS A 143 1.70 -5.55 -23.54
CA HIS A 143 2.82 -4.94 -22.83
C HIS A 143 2.31 -3.88 -21.82
N PRO A 144 2.84 -3.80 -20.59
CA PRO A 144 4.04 -4.46 -20.04
C PRO A 144 3.87 -5.92 -19.57
N LEU A 145 2.67 -6.49 -19.57
CA LEU A 145 2.47 -7.88 -19.16
C LEU A 145 3.03 -8.88 -20.19
N PRO A 146 3.51 -10.06 -19.75
CA PRO A 146 4.02 -11.10 -20.65
C PRO A 146 2.93 -11.79 -21.48
N ASN A 147 1.66 -11.65 -21.10
CA ASN A 147 0.53 -12.30 -21.75
C ASN A 147 0.19 -11.58 -23.07
N ALA A 148 0.38 -12.23 -24.21
CA ALA A 148 -0.09 -11.71 -25.49
C ALA A 148 -1.62 -11.84 -25.60
N CYS A 149 -2.30 -10.78 -26.08
CA CYS A 149 -3.73 -10.86 -26.35
C CYS A 149 -3.97 -11.82 -27.53
N GLY A 150 -4.68 -12.92 -27.28
CA GLY A 150 -5.08 -13.87 -28.31
C GLY A 150 -6.08 -13.22 -29.27
N THR A 151 -5.93 -13.49 -30.57
CA THR A 151 -7.02 -13.32 -31.53
C THR A 151 -7.75 -14.67 -31.60
N ASP A 152 -9.02 -14.71 -31.23
CA ASP A 152 -9.78 -15.94 -31.19
C ASP A 152 -9.94 -16.57 -32.59
N THR A 153 -9.42 -17.78 -32.77
CA THR A 153 -10.19 -18.96 -33.19
C THR A 153 -9.32 -20.21 -33.01
N VAL A 154 -9.70 -21.10 -32.10
CA VAL A 154 -10.13 -22.48 -32.39
C VAL A 154 -10.21 -23.27 -31.07
N GLU A 155 -11.40 -23.81 -30.88
CA GLU A 155 -11.84 -24.80 -29.90
C GLU A 155 -10.90 -26.02 -29.79
N GLN A 156 -10.57 -26.35 -28.54
CA GLN A 156 -10.10 -27.64 -27.98
C GLN A 156 -9.46 -28.72 -28.90
N SER A 157 -8.22 -29.08 -28.58
CA SER A 157 -7.85 -30.49 -28.37
C SER A 157 -6.59 -30.64 -27.50
N PRO A 158 -6.53 -31.61 -26.56
CA PRO A 158 -5.50 -31.67 -25.53
C PRO A 158 -4.22 -32.34 -26.04
N SER A 159 -3.12 -31.60 -26.13
CA SER A 159 -1.80 -32.20 -26.30
C SER A 159 -1.15 -32.45 -24.94
N LYS A 160 -1.00 -33.74 -24.67
CA LYS A 160 -0.40 -34.32 -23.47
C LYS A 160 1.14 -34.29 -23.56
N LEU A 161 1.76 -33.93 -22.44
CA LEU A 161 3.13 -34.20 -21.97
C LEU A 161 4.33 -33.59 -22.72
N THR A 162 5.09 -32.78 -21.99
CA THR A 162 6.41 -33.20 -21.45
C THR A 162 6.75 -32.30 -20.25
N PHE A 163 6.87 -32.90 -19.06
CA PHE A 163 7.34 -32.22 -17.84
C PHE A 163 8.86 -32.43 -17.70
N PRO A 164 9.64 -31.38 -17.43
CA PRO A 164 10.84 -31.48 -16.61
C PRO A 164 10.56 -30.91 -15.21
N GLU A 165 10.52 -31.82 -14.24
CA GLU A 165 11.11 -31.71 -12.91
C GLU A 165 11.67 -30.34 -12.51
N GLU A 166 10.89 -29.50 -11.82
CA GLU A 166 11.32 -28.59 -10.73
C GLU A 166 10.09 -28.17 -9.88
N ALA A 167 9.45 -29.15 -9.23
CA ALA A 167 8.44 -28.91 -8.21
C ALA A 167 9.11 -28.77 -6.83
N ALA A 168 9.82 -27.66 -6.58
CA ALA A 168 10.50 -27.44 -5.30
C ALA A 168 9.88 -26.35 -4.40
N VAL A 169 8.89 -25.55 -4.85
CA VAL A 169 8.48 -24.35 -4.08
C VAL A 169 7.01 -24.30 -3.62
N HIS A 170 6.07 -25.03 -4.24
CA HIS A 170 4.64 -24.88 -3.89
C HIS A 170 4.09 -25.89 -2.85
N TRP A 171 4.86 -26.89 -2.43
CA TRP A 171 4.36 -27.91 -1.48
C TRP A 171 4.48 -27.50 0.00
N ILE A 172 5.19 -26.41 0.31
CA ILE A 172 5.65 -26.11 1.67
C ILE A 172 4.65 -25.32 2.54
N GLU A 173 3.71 -24.54 2.01
CA GLU A 173 3.01 -23.59 2.91
C GLU A 173 1.75 -24.12 3.60
N TRP A 174 0.85 -24.86 2.95
CA TRP A 174 -0.42 -25.21 3.60
C TRP A 174 -0.34 -26.43 4.53
N ARG A 175 0.53 -27.40 4.26
CA ARG A 175 0.67 -28.59 5.11
C ARG A 175 1.46 -28.29 6.40
N ALA A 176 2.44 -27.39 6.34
CA ALA A 176 3.13 -26.90 7.52
C ALA A 176 2.21 -26.07 8.41
N VAL A 177 1.36 -25.23 7.82
CA VAL A 177 0.32 -24.47 8.53
C VAL A 177 -0.71 -25.40 9.17
N LEU A 178 -1.17 -26.44 8.47
CA LEU A 178 -2.11 -27.43 9.01
C LEU A 178 -1.48 -28.25 10.16
N MET A 179 -0.22 -28.66 10.00
CA MET A 179 0.53 -29.36 11.06
C MET A 179 0.78 -28.46 12.28
N GLY A 180 1.08 -27.19 12.04
CA GLY A 180 1.30 -26.18 13.08
C GLY A 180 0.03 -25.86 13.88
N TYR A 181 -1.13 -25.78 13.22
CA TYR A 181 -2.40 -25.54 13.90
C TYR A 181 -2.79 -26.72 14.79
N GLY A 182 -2.58 -27.96 14.33
CA GLY A 182 -2.89 -29.16 15.10
C GLY A 182 -2.07 -29.28 16.39
N CYS A 183 -0.74 -29.11 16.31
CA CYS A 183 0.11 -29.19 17.50
C CYS A 183 -0.03 -27.96 18.41
N GLY A 184 -0.20 -26.77 17.84
CA GLY A 184 -0.38 -25.52 18.58
C GLY A 184 -1.67 -25.50 19.40
N LEU A 185 -2.79 -25.99 18.84
CA LEU A 185 -4.07 -26.06 19.55
C LEU A 185 -3.98 -27.04 20.74
N ALA A 186 -3.36 -28.21 20.55
CA ALA A 186 -3.20 -29.21 21.62
C ALA A 186 -2.30 -28.71 22.76
N LEU A 187 -1.19 -28.05 22.43
CA LEU A 187 -0.31 -27.42 23.43
C LEU A 187 -0.99 -26.24 24.13
N GLY A 188 -1.80 -25.46 23.42
CA GLY A 188 -2.58 -24.36 23.99
C GLY A 188 -3.66 -24.84 24.97
N ILE A 189 -4.42 -25.86 24.59
CA ILE A 189 -5.47 -26.45 25.45
C ILE A 189 -4.85 -27.12 26.68
N SER A 190 -3.77 -27.87 26.52
CA SER A 190 -3.08 -28.49 27.66
C SER A 190 -2.47 -27.46 28.62
N ALA A 191 -1.84 -26.40 28.10
CA ALA A 191 -1.35 -25.29 28.92
C ALA A 191 -2.48 -24.55 29.65
N GLY A 192 -3.61 -24.31 28.96
CA GLY A 192 -4.81 -23.70 29.55
C GLY A 192 -5.44 -24.56 30.63
N TYR A 193 -5.52 -25.88 30.41
CA TYR A 193 -6.01 -26.85 31.40
C TYR A 193 -5.13 -26.88 32.64
N ILE A 194 -3.80 -26.95 32.47
CA ILE A 194 -2.83 -26.87 33.59
C ILE A 194 -2.97 -25.53 34.32
N MET A 195 -3.21 -24.43 33.60
CA MET A 195 -3.38 -23.10 34.17
C MET A 195 -4.66 -22.97 35.01
N LEU A 196 -5.75 -23.64 34.61
CA LEU A 196 -7.00 -23.70 35.36
C LEU A 196 -6.92 -24.67 36.55
N ASP A 197 -6.25 -25.80 36.40
CA ASP A 197 -6.14 -26.85 37.43
C ASP A 197 -5.17 -26.48 38.56
N THR A 198 -4.06 -25.79 38.24
CA THR A 198 -3.00 -25.50 39.24
C THR A 198 -3.13 -24.18 39.96
N GLY A 199 -4.02 -23.26 39.52
CA GLY A 199 -4.44 -22.05 40.24
C GLY A 199 -3.37 -21.05 40.72
N ARG A 200 -2.07 -21.30 40.50
CA ARG A 200 -0.94 -20.51 40.99
C ARG A 200 0.26 -20.64 40.04
N THR A 201 0.36 -19.76 39.05
CA THR A 201 1.41 -19.74 38.01
C THR A 201 2.76 -19.19 38.51
N ARG A 202 3.29 -19.74 39.61
CA ARG A 202 4.59 -19.33 40.19
C ARG A 202 5.76 -19.52 39.23
N TRP A 203 5.68 -20.50 38.33
CA TRP A 203 6.75 -20.76 37.34
C TRP A 203 6.80 -19.71 36.23
N LEU A 204 5.65 -19.23 35.75
CA LEU A 204 5.56 -18.24 34.66
C LEU A 204 6.06 -16.87 35.14
N VAL A 205 5.70 -16.48 36.37
CA VAL A 205 6.23 -15.28 37.03
C VAL A 205 7.75 -15.34 37.16
N ARG A 206 8.32 -16.47 37.62
CA ARG A 206 9.78 -16.65 37.71
C ARG A 206 10.48 -16.57 36.36
N MET A 207 9.82 -16.99 35.28
CA MET A 207 10.40 -16.92 33.94
C MET A 207 10.41 -15.49 33.39
N ILE A 208 9.32 -14.74 33.59
CA ILE A 208 9.22 -13.33 33.22
C ILE A 208 10.26 -12.51 34.00
N GLU A 209 10.39 -12.75 35.30
CA GLU A 209 11.37 -12.07 36.15
C GLU A 209 12.82 -12.34 35.71
N LYS A 210 13.17 -13.59 35.37
CA LYS A 210 14.48 -13.93 34.78
C LYS A 210 14.73 -13.21 33.46
N ASN A 211 13.72 -13.06 32.61
CA ASN A 211 13.86 -12.37 31.32
C ASN A 211 14.00 -10.85 31.49
N ILE A 212 13.27 -10.23 32.42
CA ILE A 212 13.40 -8.80 32.75
C ILE A 212 14.81 -8.52 33.33
N HIS A 213 15.33 -9.40 34.18
CA HIS A 213 16.69 -9.26 34.72
C HIS A 213 17.77 -9.38 33.63
N ARG A 214 17.58 -10.28 32.65
CA ARG A 214 18.49 -10.39 31.49
C ARG A 214 18.47 -9.12 30.62
N MET A 215 17.30 -8.53 30.40
CA MET A 215 17.18 -7.29 29.61
C MET A 215 17.82 -6.09 30.31
N THR A 216 17.64 -5.96 31.63
CA THR A 216 18.25 -4.87 32.42
C THR A 216 19.78 -4.99 32.51
N ASN A 217 20.34 -6.20 32.65
CA ASN A 217 21.79 -6.39 32.60
C ASN A 217 22.40 -6.16 31.21
N LYS A 218 21.69 -6.50 30.11
CA LYS A 218 22.11 -6.13 28.75
C LYS A 218 22.15 -4.62 28.55
N LYS A 219 21.15 -3.88 29.07
CA LYS A 219 21.15 -2.41 29.02
C LYS A 219 22.34 -1.82 29.78
N LYS A 220 22.62 -2.27 31.02
CA LYS A 220 23.77 -1.78 31.81
C LYS A 220 25.13 -2.04 31.16
N ARG A 221 25.30 -3.14 30.43
CA ARG A 221 26.53 -3.44 29.68
C ARG A 221 26.75 -2.52 28.48
N ASN A 222 25.68 -2.02 27.86
CA ASN A 222 25.75 -1.09 26.73
C ASN A 222 25.86 0.38 27.15
N THR A 223 25.61 0.71 28.43
CA THR A 223 25.75 2.07 28.98
C THR A 223 26.98 2.22 29.89
N ALA A 224 28.06 1.49 29.64
CA ALA A 224 29.35 1.78 30.26
C ALA A 224 30.05 2.93 29.50
N PRO A 225 30.58 3.97 30.18
CA PRO A 225 31.17 5.12 29.49
C PRO A 225 32.51 4.73 28.86
N ARG A 226 32.53 4.59 27.53
CA ARG A 226 33.72 4.89 26.74
C ARG A 226 34.01 6.37 26.94
N ASN A 227 34.98 6.70 27.79
CA ASN A 227 35.91 7.83 27.68
C ASN A 227 36.42 8.27 29.06
N GLN A 228 37.36 7.52 29.64
CA GLN A 228 38.34 8.09 30.58
C GLN A 228 39.63 8.56 29.86
N ALA A 229 39.94 7.98 28.69
CA ALA A 229 41.10 8.39 27.88
C ALA A 229 40.92 9.76 27.19
N TRP A 230 39.68 10.15 26.87
CA TRP A 230 39.38 11.42 26.18
C TRP A 230 39.58 12.64 27.10
N TYR A 231 39.26 12.53 28.39
CA TYR A 231 39.48 13.61 29.35
C TYR A 231 40.96 13.85 29.65
N LEU A 232 41.78 12.80 29.67
CA LEU A 232 43.24 12.92 29.81
C LEU A 232 43.88 13.56 28.57
N PHE A 233 43.40 13.23 27.37
CA PHE A 233 43.90 13.83 26.13
C PHE A 233 43.55 15.33 26.00
N VAL A 234 42.34 15.74 26.43
CA VAL A 234 41.94 17.16 26.45
C VAL A 234 42.70 17.96 27.51
N ALA A 235 42.98 17.36 28.68
CA ALA A 235 43.76 18.02 29.73
C ALA A 235 45.23 18.25 29.33
N GLU A 236 45.83 17.36 28.52
CA GLU A 236 47.20 17.51 28.01
C GLU A 236 47.28 18.62 26.95
N LEU A 237 46.27 18.75 26.07
CA LEU A 237 46.24 19.76 25.02
C LEU A 237 46.10 21.20 25.56
N HIS A 238 45.44 21.38 26.71
CA HIS A 238 45.26 22.71 27.31
C HIS A 238 46.54 23.29 27.94
N LYS A 239 47.60 22.47 28.14
CA LYS A 239 48.90 22.94 28.65
C LYS A 239 49.81 23.53 27.57
N TYR A 240 49.54 23.27 26.28
CA TYR A 240 50.43 23.68 25.18
C TYR A 240 49.97 24.94 24.42
N THR A 241 48.82 25.52 24.75
CA THR A 241 48.26 26.71 24.07
C THR A 241 48.38 28.01 24.87
N VAL A 242 49.13 28.03 25.96
CA VAL A 242 49.50 29.27 26.67
C VAL A 242 51.01 29.29 26.93
N GLN A 243 51.77 29.61 25.89
CA GLN A 243 53.11 30.22 25.97
C GLN A 243 53.39 30.99 24.69
#